data_AF-A0A811SGZ8-F1
#
_entry.id   AF-A0A811SGZ8-F1
#
_cell.length_a   1.000
_cell.length_b   1.000
_cell.length_c   1.000
_cell.angle_alpha   90.00
_cell.angle_beta   90.00
_cell.angle_gamma   90.00
#
_symmetry.space_group_name_H-M   'P 1'
#
loop_
_entity.id
_entity.type
_entity.pdbx_description
1 polymer ?
#
loop_
_entity_poly.entity_id
_entity_poly.type
_entity_poly.pdbx_seq_one_letter_code
_entity_poly.pdbx_strand_id
1 'polypeptide(L)' 'MSMDYIYDYMLHLLTEYAKLLRYKPTIPENAVEICTESMACPAQGLHRDCMMDSMERNVAGFDPCTLPPPSPLRRPR' A
#
# COMPACT_ATOMS: atom_id res chain seq x y z
N MET A 1 -4.16 18.43 -1.23
CA MET A 1 -3.92 17.06 -0.73
C MET A 1 -4.33 16.13 -1.85
N SER A 2 -3.39 15.58 -2.62
CA SER A 2 -3.72 14.57 -3.63
C SER A 2 -3.64 13.18 -2.99
N MET A 3 -4.38 12.22 -3.54
CA MET A 3 -4.35 10.82 -3.09
C MET A 3 -2.97 10.20 -3.23
N ASP A 4 -2.17 10.70 -4.19
CA ASP A 4 -0.79 10.25 -4.45
C ASP A 4 0.09 10.34 -3.21
N TYR A 5 0.00 11.44 -2.45
CA TYR A 5 0.77 11.60 -1.21
C TYR A 5 0.42 10.56 -0.14
N ILE A 6 -0.84 10.12 -0.09
CA ILE A 6 -1.28 9.10 0.86
C ILE A 6 -0.72 7.74 0.45
N TYR A 7 -0.78 7.40 -0.84
CA TYR A 7 -0.21 6.16 -1.37
C TYR A 7 1.31 6.10 -1.20
N ASP A 8 2.02 7.19 -1.48
CA ASP A 8 3.47 7.30 -1.29
C ASP A 8 3.83 7.11 0.19
N TYR A 9 3.08 7.73 1.10
CA TYR A 9 3.31 7.56 2.53
C TYR A 9 3.08 6.12 3.01
N MET A 10 1.99 5.47 2.58
CA MET A 10 1.71 4.07 2.93
C MET A 10 2.82 3.14 2.44
N LEU A 11 3.27 3.32 1.19
CA LEU A 11 4.36 2.53 0.62
C LEU A 11 5.67 2.75 1.37
N HIS A 12 6.00 4.01 1.68
CA HIS A 12 7.20 4.35 2.46
C HIS A 12 7.19 3.66 3.83
N LEU A 13 6.07 3.73 4.55
CA LEU A 13 5.94 3.14 5.88
C LEU A 13 6.14 1.62 5.85
N LEU A 14 5.49 0.92 4.91
CA LEU A 14 5.63 -0.52 4.76
C LEU A 14 7.07 -0.92 4.41
N THR A 15 7.72 -0.14 3.54
CA THR A 15 9.11 -0.38 3.11
C THR A 15 10.10 -0.21 4.26
N GLU A 16 10.01 0.87 5.03
CA GLU A 16 10.90 1.10 6.18
C GLU A 16 10.65 0.09 7.30
N TYR A 17 9.39 -0.28 7.54
CA TYR A 17 9.05 -1.29 8.54
C TYR A 17 9.57 -2.68 8.16
N ALA A 18 9.50 -3.05 6.88
CA ALA A 18 10.02 -4.33 6.40
C ALA A 18 11.51 -4.52 6.68
N LYS A 19 12.31 -3.43 6.70
CA LYS A 19 13.74 -3.49 7.04
C LYS A 19 14.01 -3.88 8.49
N LEU A 20 13.04 -3.70 9.39
CA LEU A 20 13.17 -4.04 10.81
C LEU A 20 12.91 -5.53 11.08
N LEU A 21 12.40 -6.27 10.10
CA LEU A 21 12.08 -7.70 10.24
C LEU A 21 13.37 -8.51 10.45
N ARG A 22 13.44 -9.23 11.57
CA ARG A 22 14.56 -10.10 11.94
C ARG A 22 14.38 -11.56 11.54
N TYR A 23 13.34 -11.86 10.77
CA TYR A 23 13.02 -13.19 10.30
C TYR A 23 12.72 -13.13 8.80
N LYS A 24 12.83 -14.28 8.12
CA LYS A 24 12.45 -14.39 6.72
C LYS A 24 10.93 -14.53 6.61
N PRO A 25 10.21 -13.57 6.00
CA PRO A 25 8.77 -13.72 5.78
C PRO A 25 8.51 -15.00 4.99
N THR A 26 7.57 -15.81 5.46
CA THR A 26 7.17 -17.05 4.81
C THR A 26 5.65 -17.05 4.70
N ILE A 27 5.12 -17.55 3.59
CA ILE A 27 3.68 -17.59 3.36
C ILE A 27 3.09 -18.70 4.25
N PRO A 28 2.13 -18.40 5.15
CA PRO A 28 1.50 -19.44 5.97
C PRO A 28 0.58 -20.33 5.13
N GLU A 29 0.38 -21.58 5.56
CA GLU A 29 -0.43 -22.57 4.81
C GLU A 29 -1.87 -22.11 4.54
N ASN A 30 -2.44 -21.29 5.44
CA ASN A 30 -3.80 -20.75 5.31
C ASN A 30 -3.82 -19.33 4.71
N ALA A 31 -2.74 -18.87 4.09
CA ALA A 31 -2.73 -17.60 3.38
C ALA A 31 -3.70 -17.66 2.20
N VAL A 32 -4.59 -16.67 2.12
CA VAL A 32 -5.42 -16.46 0.92
C VAL A 32 -4.72 -15.41 0.07
N GLU A 33 -4.43 -15.75 -1.18
CA GLU A 33 -3.89 -14.80 -2.14
C GLU A 33 -4.95 -13.73 -2.45
N ILE A 34 -4.58 -12.47 -2.22
CA ILE A 34 -5.40 -11.33 -2.57
C ILE A 34 -4.85 -10.75 -3.89
N CYS A 35 -5.50 -11.10 -5.00
CA CYS A 35 -5.38 -10.41 -6.27
C CYS A 35 -6.31 -9.20 -6.27
N THR A 36 -6.03 -8.20 -7.07
CA THR A 36 -6.90 -7.03 -7.25
C THR A 36 -8.32 -7.41 -7.67
N GLU A 37 -8.47 -8.49 -8.43
CA GLU A 37 -9.76 -9.07 -8.80
C GLU A 37 -10.41 -9.81 -7.62
N SER A 38 -9.60 -10.46 -6.77
CA SER A 38 -10.10 -11.17 -5.59
C SER A 38 -10.42 -10.25 -4.42
N MET A 39 -9.89 -9.03 -4.37
CA MET A 39 -10.39 -7.95 -3.50
C MET A 39 -11.88 -7.68 -3.74
N ALA A 40 -12.33 -7.80 -5.00
CA ALA A 40 -13.73 -7.60 -5.36
C ALA A 40 -14.57 -8.88 -5.21
N CYS A 41 -13.96 -10.08 -5.16
CA CYS A 41 -14.66 -11.35 -5.00
C CYS A 41 -15.62 -11.46 -3.79
N PRO A 42 -15.32 -10.92 -2.59
CA PRO A 42 -16.28 -10.95 -1.48
C PRO A 42 -17.50 -10.04 -1.68
N ALA A 43 -17.45 -9.10 -2.63
CA ALA A 43 -18.58 -8.21 -2.93
C ALA A 43 -19.53 -8.79 -3.97
N GLN A 44 -20.80 -8.39 -3.87
CA GLN A 44 -21.87 -8.86 -4.75
C GLN A 44 -22.66 -7.68 -5.34
N GLY A 45 -23.26 -7.92 -6.52
CA GLY A 45 -24.06 -6.93 -7.23
C GLY A 45 -23.28 -5.66 -7.56
N LEU A 46 -23.96 -4.51 -7.47
CA LEU A 46 -23.43 -3.21 -7.86
C LEU A 46 -22.10 -2.85 -7.17
N HIS A 47 -21.90 -3.29 -5.93
CA HIS A 47 -20.67 -3.03 -5.19
C HIS A 47 -19.46 -3.71 -5.83
N ARG A 48 -19.64 -4.92 -6.36
CA ARG A 48 -18.58 -5.62 -7.10
C ARG A 48 -18.26 -4.89 -8.39
N ASP A 49 -19.29 -4.49 -9.13
CA ASP A 49 -19.13 -3.81 -10.42
C ASP A 49 -18.38 -2.47 -10.24
N CYS A 50 -18.79 -1.66 -9.26
CA CYS A 50 -18.10 -0.41 -8.94
C CYS A 50 -16.64 -0.61 -8.49
N MET A 51 -16.35 -1.66 -7.71
CA MET A 51 -14.97 -1.96 -7.32
C MET A 51 -14.11 -2.45 -8.48
N MET A 52 -14.66 -3.22 -9.41
CA MET A 52 -13.95 -3.64 -10.61
C MET A 52 -13.71 -2.45 -11.57
N ASP A 53 -14.68 -1.55 -11.70
CA ASP A 53 -14.57 -0.37 -12.57
C ASP A 53 -13.58 0.68 -12.06
N SER A 54 -13.44 0.81 -10.73
CA SER A 54 -12.51 1.76 -10.10
C SER A 54 -11.07 1.23 -9.97
N MET A 55 -10.83 0.01 -10.44
CA MET A 55 -9.50 -0.59 -10.41
C MET A 55 -8.53 0.17 -11.33
N GLU A 56 -7.44 0.67 -10.76
CA GLU A 56 -6.43 1.44 -11.49
C GLU A 56 -5.78 0.54 -12.56
N ARG A 57 -5.83 0.99 -13.82
CA ARG A 57 -5.37 0.18 -14.96
C ARG A 57 -3.91 0.41 -15.28
N ASN A 58 -3.33 1.52 -14.81
CA ASN A 58 -1.96 1.89 -15.10
C ASN A 58 -1.27 2.48 -13.87
N VAL A 59 -0.06 2.04 -13.59
CA VAL A 59 0.82 2.72 -12.64
C VAL A 59 1.33 4.01 -13.30
N ALA A 60 1.30 5.13 -12.60
CA ALA A 60 1.83 6.39 -13.11
C ALA A 60 3.30 6.22 -13.50
N GLY A 61 3.65 6.49 -14.77
CA GLY A 61 4.98 6.26 -15.34
C GLY A 61 6.06 7.26 -14.91
N PHE A 62 5.85 8.00 -13.82
CA PHE A 62 6.80 8.95 -13.28
C PHE A 62 7.30 8.43 -11.93
N ASP A 63 8.59 8.56 -11.68
CA ASP A 63 9.17 8.14 -10.40
C ASP A 63 8.55 8.94 -9.23
N PRO A 64 8.25 8.28 -8.09
CA PRO A 64 7.71 8.96 -6.93
C PRO A 64 8.65 10.06 -6.44
N CYS A 65 8.07 11.19 -6.03
CA CYS A 65 8.83 12.34 -5.56
C CYS A 65 9.63 12.01 -4.28
N THR A 66 10.82 12.59 -4.14
CA THR A 66 11.65 12.36 -2.95
C THR A 66 11.03 13.06 -1.74
N LEU A 67 10.54 12.28 -0.77
CA LEU A 67 10.00 12.80 0.48
C LEU A 67 11.06 13.64 1.22
N PRO A 68 10.72 14.86 1.68
CA PRO A 68 11.65 15.65 2.47
C PRO A 68 11.98 14.93 3.78
N PRO A 69 13.21 15.05 4.29
CA PRO A 69 13.63 14.36 5.51
C PRO A 69 12.76 14.80 6.70
N PRO A 70 12.43 13.87 7.62
CA PRO A 70 11.65 14.21 8.80
C PRO A 70 12.39 15.26 9.64
N SER A 71 11.65 16.26 10.14
CA SER A 71 12.20 17.25 11.05
C SER A 71 12.73 16.54 12.31
N PRO A 72 13.92 16.92 12.82
CA PRO A 72 14.49 16.23 13.97
C PRO A 72 13.55 16.38 15.17
N LEU A 73 13.09 15.24 15.69
CA LEU A 73 12.38 15.17 16.96
C LEU A 73 13.28 15.79 18.02
N ARG A 74 12.89 16.96 18.51
CA ARG A 74 13.56 17.64 19.61
C ARG A 74 13.27 16.82 20.88
N ARG A 75 14.17 15.87 21.19
CA ARG A 75 14.10 15.09 22.43
C ARG A 75 14.16 16.07 23.62
N PRO A 76 13.21 16.03 24.57
CA PRO A 76 13.35 16.77 25.81
C PRO A 76 14.52 16.19 26.60
N ARG A 77 15.30 17.09 27.23
CA ARG A 77 16.38 16.75 28.16
C ARG A 77 15.85 16.03 29.39
#